data_AF-A0A1I2E3L9-F1
#
_entry.id   AF-A0A1I2E3L9-F1
#
_cell.length_a   1.000
_cell.length_b   1.000
_cell.length_c   1.000
_cell.angle_alpha   90.00
_cell.angle_beta   90.00
_cell.angle_gamma   90.00
#
_symmetry.space_group_name_H-M   'P 1'
#
loop_
_entity.id
_entity.type
_entity.pdbx_description
1 polymer ?
#
loop_
_entity_poly.entity_id
_entity_poly.type
_entity_poly.pdbx_seq_one_letter_code
_entity_poly.pdbx_strand_id
1 'polypeptide(L)'
;MKYLQAELSKRLGSINWKGLVYLLPVFAVMAEPALAQDLDPLENMLQTVVDALTGPIGRLIAILAVVAAGYMMFTGRLNWPLFLAIFFGVVLVFSAATIIDGFATAT
;
A
#
# COMPACT_ATOMS: atom_id res chain seq x y z
N MET A 1 -19.53 13.83 -46.94
CA MET A 1 -19.77 13.30 -45.56
C MET A 1 -20.59 12.01 -45.54
N LYS A 2 -21.68 11.87 -46.33
CA LYS A 2 -22.53 10.65 -46.35
C LYS A 2 -21.81 9.37 -46.81
N TYR A 3 -20.82 9.47 -47.69
CA TYR A 3 -20.04 8.33 -48.21
C TYR A 3 -19.09 7.70 -47.18
N LEU A 4 -18.55 8.48 -46.24
CA LEU A 4 -17.64 7.96 -45.21
C LEU A 4 -18.39 7.07 -44.22
N GLN A 5 -19.61 7.46 -43.87
CA GLN A 5 -20.50 6.72 -42.95
C GLN A 5 -20.90 5.35 -43.53
N ALA A 6 -21.08 5.26 -44.84
CA ALA A 6 -21.46 4.02 -45.53
C ALA A 6 -20.29 3.01 -45.62
N GLU A 7 -19.05 3.51 -45.73
CA GLU A 7 -17.86 2.66 -45.73
C GLU A 7 -17.50 2.23 -44.30
N LEU A 8 -17.66 3.12 -43.33
CA LEU A 8 -17.44 2.81 -41.92
C LEU A 8 -18.46 1.78 -41.41
N SER A 9 -19.73 1.88 -41.80
CA SER A 9 -20.74 0.89 -41.43
C SER A 9 -20.52 -0.47 -42.07
N LYS A 10 -20.03 -0.53 -43.32
CA LYS A 10 -19.60 -1.79 -43.95
C LYS A 10 -18.39 -2.40 -43.24
N ARG A 11 -17.41 -1.57 -42.86
CA ARG A 11 -16.21 -2.00 -42.11
C ARG A 11 -16.54 -2.48 -40.70
N LEU A 12 -17.49 -1.84 -40.04
CA LEU A 12 -18.02 -2.28 -38.75
C LEU A 12 -18.88 -3.54 -38.91
N GLY A 13 -19.60 -3.68 -40.02
CA GLY A 13 -20.40 -4.87 -40.34
C GLY A 13 -19.59 -6.12 -40.71
N SER A 14 -18.36 -5.96 -41.21
CA SER A 14 -17.43 -7.09 -41.44
C SER A 14 -16.67 -7.50 -40.18
N ILE A 15 -16.84 -6.79 -39.06
CA ILE A 15 -16.26 -7.22 -37.79
C ILE A 15 -17.07 -8.41 -37.28
N ASN A 16 -16.42 -9.58 -37.32
CA ASN A 16 -16.98 -10.82 -36.84
C ASN A 16 -17.10 -10.74 -35.30
N TRP A 17 -18.24 -10.25 -34.81
CA TRP A 17 -18.54 -9.98 -33.40
C TRP A 17 -18.15 -11.14 -32.48
N LYS A 18 -18.35 -12.38 -32.95
CA LYS A 18 -17.93 -13.60 -32.25
C LYS A 18 -16.41 -13.65 -32.05
N GLY A 19 -15.63 -13.30 -33.07
CA GLY A 19 -14.17 -13.20 -32.97
C GLY A 19 -13.70 -12.10 -32.02
N LEU A 20 -14.45 -11.00 -31.93
CA LEU A 20 -14.16 -9.92 -30.98
C LEU A 20 -14.43 -10.35 -29.53
N VAL A 21 -15.48 -11.16 -29.31
CA VAL A 21 -15.77 -11.81 -28.02
C VAL A 21 -14.71 -12.86 -27.68
N TYR A 22 -14.15 -13.58 -28.65
CA TYR A 22 -13.03 -14.52 -28.41
C TYR A 22 -11.67 -13.83 -28.20
N LEU A 23 -11.48 -12.62 -28.74
CA LEU A 23 -10.30 -11.79 -28.50
C LEU A 23 -10.34 -11.10 -27.12
N LEU A 24 -11.53 -10.84 -26.58
CA LEU A 24 -11.72 -10.18 -25.28
C LEU A 24 -11.08 -10.93 -24.10
N PRO A 25 -11.19 -12.28 -23.94
CA PRO A 25 -10.44 -13.01 -22.93
C PRO A 25 -8.95 -13.07 -23.24
N VAL A 26 -8.51 -13.00 -24.50
CA VAL A 26 -7.09 -12.89 -24.84
C VAL A 26 -6.54 -11.54 -24.39
N PHE A 27 -7.27 -10.43 -24.58
CA PHE A 27 -6.90 -9.13 -24.02
C PHE A 27 -7.03 -9.06 -22.49
N ALA A 28 -7.89 -9.87 -21.87
CA ALA A 28 -8.00 -9.94 -20.41
C ALA A 28 -6.90 -10.81 -19.77
N VAL A 29 -6.39 -11.82 -20.49
CA VAL A 29 -5.24 -12.64 -20.07
C VAL A 29 -3.91 -11.98 -20.43
N MET A 30 -3.87 -11.20 -21.52
CA MET A 30 -2.76 -10.32 -21.91
C MET A 30 -2.88 -8.92 -21.30
N ALA A 31 -3.90 -8.67 -20.47
CA ALA A 31 -3.86 -7.64 -19.45
C ALA A 31 -2.94 -8.13 -18.34
N GLU A 32 -1.69 -8.42 -18.70
CA GLU A 32 -0.60 -8.30 -17.76
C GLU A 32 -0.69 -6.87 -17.18
N PRO A 33 -0.48 -6.68 -15.87
CA PRO A 33 -0.38 -5.36 -15.29
C PRO A 33 0.74 -4.61 -16.03
N ALA A 34 0.37 -3.82 -17.03
CA ALA A 34 1.26 -2.92 -17.71
C ALA A 34 1.75 -1.91 -16.67
N LEU A 35 3.05 -2.00 -16.35
CA LEU A 35 3.84 -1.25 -15.35
C LEU A 35 4.15 -1.97 -14.01
N ALA A 36 4.57 -3.23 -14.07
CA ALA A 36 5.39 -3.86 -13.03
C ALA A 36 6.86 -4.07 -13.45
N GLN A 37 7.41 -3.21 -14.33
CA GLN A 37 8.85 -3.23 -14.62
C GLN A 37 9.60 -2.54 -13.48
N ASP A 38 10.17 -3.34 -12.58
CA ASP A 38 11.19 -2.95 -11.58
C ASP A 38 10.77 -1.94 -10.51
N LEU A 39 9.62 -2.18 -9.85
CA LEU A 39 9.37 -1.58 -8.52
C LEU A 39 10.05 -2.36 -7.39
N ASP A 40 10.61 -3.53 -7.68
CA ASP A 40 11.33 -4.39 -6.74
C ASP A 40 12.43 -3.62 -5.99
N PRO A 41 13.30 -2.83 -6.64
CA PRO A 41 14.32 -2.05 -5.93
C PRO A 41 13.71 -0.98 -5.02
N LEU A 42 12.62 -0.33 -5.43
CA LEU A 42 11.96 0.70 -4.63
C LEU A 42 11.25 0.07 -3.42
N GLU A 43 10.54 -1.03 -3.63
CA GLU A 43 9.90 -1.81 -2.57
C GLU A 43 10.93 -2.31 -1.56
N ASN A 44 12.05 -2.88 -2.02
CA ASN A 44 13.15 -3.31 -1.15
C ASN A 44 13.78 -2.16 -0.35
N MET A 45 13.92 -0.96 -0.95
CA MET A 45 14.39 0.23 -0.23
C MET A 45 13.39 0.68 0.83
N LEU A 46 12.09 0.70 0.53
CA LEU A 46 11.05 1.06 1.50
C LEU A 46 10.95 0.03 2.62
N GLN A 47 11.01 -1.27 2.31
CA GLN A 47 11.03 -2.35 3.31
C GLN A 47 12.27 -2.26 4.20
N THR A 48 13.45 -1.99 3.64
CA THR A 48 14.67 -1.79 4.43
C THR A 48 14.53 -0.62 5.41
N VAL A 49 13.88 0.48 4.99
CA VAL A 49 13.63 1.63 5.88
C VAL A 49 12.61 1.27 6.96
N VAL A 50 11.54 0.55 6.63
CA VAL A 50 10.57 0.06 7.60
C VAL A 50 11.25 -0.87 8.60
N ASP A 51 11.99 -1.88 8.14
CA ASP A 51 12.75 -2.80 8.99
C ASP A 51 13.80 -2.10 9.84
N ALA A 52 14.44 -1.05 9.34
CA ALA A 52 15.36 -0.25 10.15
C ALA A 52 14.63 0.49 11.28
N LEU A 53 13.40 0.98 11.03
CA LEU A 53 12.60 1.73 12.00
C LEU A 53 11.83 0.83 12.99
N THR A 54 11.28 -0.30 12.55
CA THR A 54 10.49 -1.24 13.36
C THR A 54 11.28 -2.46 13.81
N GLY A 55 12.52 -2.62 13.35
CA GLY A 55 13.39 -3.74 13.68
C GLY A 55 13.91 -3.73 15.12
N PRO A 56 14.86 -4.63 15.44
CA PRO A 56 15.35 -4.84 16.80
C PRO A 56 15.90 -3.56 17.44
N ILE A 57 16.58 -2.72 16.65
CA ILE A 57 17.16 -1.46 17.12
C ILE A 57 16.05 -0.44 17.43
N GLY A 58 15.07 -0.28 16.55
CA GLY A 58 13.93 0.61 16.78
C GLY A 58 13.11 0.21 18.01
N ARG A 59 12.94 -1.10 18.24
CA ARG A 59 12.29 -1.62 19.43
C ARG A 59 13.05 -1.30 20.72
N LEU A 60 14.38 -1.39 20.70
CA LEU A 60 15.22 -1.03 21.86
C LEU A 60 15.09 0.47 22.20
N ILE A 61 15.11 1.34 21.19
CA ILE A 61 14.95 2.79 21.39
C ILE A 61 13.56 3.09 21.96
N ALA A 62 12.51 2.44 21.45
CA ALA A 62 11.16 2.62 21.94
C ALA A 62 10.99 2.19 23.39
N ILE A 63 11.57 1.05 23.79
CA ILE A 63 11.56 0.59 25.19
C ILE A 63 12.24 1.64 26.08
N LEU A 64 13.38 2.19 25.65
CA LEU A 64 14.12 3.20 26.40
C LEU A 64 13.33 4.50 26.55
N ALA A 65 12.59 4.91 25.51
CA ALA A 65 11.68 6.06 25.56
C ALA A 65 10.51 5.85 26.53
N VAL A 66 9.91 4.65 26.57
CA VAL A 66 8.84 4.30 27.50
C VAL A 66 9.34 4.28 28.95
N VAL A 67 10.53 3.73 29.19
CA VAL A 67 11.17 3.72 30.51
C VAL A 67 11.47 5.14 30.99
N ALA A 68 11.98 6.00 30.10
CA ALA A 68 12.22 7.41 30.42
C ALA A 68 10.91 8.16 30.72
N ALA A 69 9.84 7.91 29.96
CA ALA A 69 8.51 8.48 30.22
C ALA A 69 7.95 8.00 31.58
N GLY A 70 8.14 6.73 31.92
CA GLY A 70 7.77 6.18 33.23
C GLY A 70 8.55 6.83 34.39
N TYR A 71 9.86 7.06 34.21
CA TYR A 71 10.66 7.77 35.20
C TYR A 71 10.20 9.22 35.38
N MET A 72 9.86 9.92 34.28
CA MET A 72 9.34 11.28 34.36
C MET A 72 7.96 11.33 35.04
N MET A 73 7.11 10.30 34.89
CA MET A 73 5.82 10.23 35.59
C MET A 73 6.00 10.18 37.12
N PHE A 74 7.04 9.50 37.63
CA PHE A 74 7.31 9.45 39.06
C PHE A 74 7.86 10.75 39.66
N THR A 75 8.44 11.65 38.85
CA THR A 75 8.93 12.96 39.36
C THR A 75 7.81 13.98 39.61
N GLY A 76 6.53 13.61 39.45
CA GLY A 76 5.38 14.42 39.86
C GLY A 76 5.16 15.70 39.04
N ARG A 77 5.98 15.92 38.00
CA ARG A 77 5.92 17.11 37.12
C ARG A 77 5.47 16.78 35.70
N LEU A 78 5.15 15.52 35.40
CA LEU A 78 4.71 15.10 34.08
C LEU A 78 3.20 15.25 33.95
N ASN A 79 2.75 15.98 32.93
CA ASN A 79 1.35 16.03 32.55
C ASN A 79 0.87 14.62 32.17
N TRP A 80 -0.22 14.16 32.79
CA TRP A 80 -0.87 12.89 32.44
C TRP A 80 -1.14 12.67 30.94
N PRO A 81 -1.56 13.69 30.16
CA PRO A 81 -1.69 13.54 28.71
C PRO A 81 -0.35 13.34 27.98
N LEU A 82 0.78 13.83 28.51
CA LEU A 82 2.10 13.64 27.88
C LEU A 82 2.56 12.19 27.97
N PHE A 83 2.30 11.53 29.11
CA PHE A 83 2.54 10.09 29.25
C PHE A 83 1.72 9.28 28.23
N LEU A 84 0.42 9.58 28.14
CA LEU A 84 -0.48 8.93 27.18
C LEU A 84 -0.04 9.16 25.73
N ALA A 85 0.37 10.37 25.38
CA ALA A 85 0.84 10.68 24.02
C ALA A 85 2.08 9.84 23.63
N ILE A 86 3.05 9.67 24.54
CA ILE A 86 4.24 8.85 24.29
C ILE A 86 3.86 7.37 24.19
N PHE A 87 3.02 6.88 25.11
CA PHE A 87 2.58 5.48 25.12
C PHE A 87 1.81 5.11 23.85
N PHE A 88 0.81 5.92 23.47
CA PHE A 88 0.05 5.70 22.24
C PHE A 88 0.92 5.82 20.99
N GLY A 89 1.89 6.75 20.96
CA GLY A 89 2.81 6.87 19.82
C GLY A 89 3.62 5.60 19.58
N VAL A 90 4.20 5.03 20.63
CA VAL A 90 4.95 3.77 20.53
C VAL A 90 4.05 2.61 20.10
N VAL A 91 2.86 2.47 20.68
CA VAL A 91 1.90 1.42 20.31
C VAL A 91 1.48 1.52 18.85
N LEU A 92 1.23 2.72 18.34
CA LEU A 92 0.82 2.92 16.94
C LEU A 92 1.93 2.56 15.94
N VAL A 93 3.19 2.91 16.22
CA VAL A 93 4.32 2.61 15.33
C VAL A 93 4.48 1.09 15.13
N PHE A 94 4.40 0.29 16.20
CA PHE A 94 4.57 -1.17 16.09
C PHE A 94 3.31 -1.90 15.63
N SER A 95 2.13 -1.28 15.72
CA SER A 95 0.86 -1.87 15.26
C SER A 95 0.57 -1.61 13.78
N ALA A 96 1.22 -0.60 13.18
CA ALA A 96 0.91 -0.09 11.84
C ALA A 96 0.85 -1.19 10.76
N ALA A 97 1.86 -2.06 10.68
CA ALA A 97 1.92 -3.12 9.66
C ALA A 97 0.68 -4.02 9.69
N THR A 98 0.33 -4.55 10.88
CA THR A 98 -0.82 -5.46 11.04
C THR A 98 -2.16 -4.81 10.69
N ILE A 99 -2.30 -3.51 10.93
CA ILE A 99 -3.51 -2.75 10.59
C ILE A 99 -3.64 -2.63 9.07
N ILE A 100 -2.53 -2.30 8.39
CA ILE A 100 -2.49 -2.06 6.95
C ILE A 100 -2.66 -3.38 6.19
N ASP A 101 -2.02 -4.46 6.64
CA ASP A 101 -2.17 -5.80 6.05
C ASP A 101 -3.62 -6.32 6.17
N GLY A 102 -4.28 -6.00 7.29
CA GLY A 102 -5.69 -6.31 7.49
C GLY A 102 -6.61 -5.60 6.49
N PHE A 103 -6.25 -4.40 6.02
CA PHE A 103 -6.97 -3.70 4.96
C PHE A 103 -6.63 -4.24 3.56
N ALA A 104 -5.39 -4.68 3.32
CA ALA A 104 -4.97 -5.23 2.03
C ALA A 104 -5.65 -6.58 1.69
N THR A 105 -6.00 -7.37 2.72
CA THR A 105 -6.62 -8.70 2.56
C THR A 105 -8.15 -8.65 2.47
N ALA A 106 -8.78 -7.47 2.60
CA ALA A 106 -10.23 -7.32 2.69
C ALA A 106 -10.97 -7.36 1.33
N THR A 107 -10.37 -7.96 0.28
CA THR A 107 -10.95 -8.13 -1.06
C THR A 107 -10.54 -9.48 -1.62
#